data_AF-A0A735VZC0-F1
#
_entry.id   AF-A0A735VZC0-F1
#
_cell.length_a   1.000
_cell.length_b   1.000
_cell.length_c   1.000
_cell.angle_alpha   90.00
_cell.angle_beta   90.00
_cell.angle_gamma   90.00
#
_symmetry.space_group_name_H-M   'P 1'
#
loop_
_entity.id
_entity.type
_entity.pdbx_description
1 polymer ?
#
loop_
_entity_poly.entity_id
_entity_poly.type
_entity_poly.pdbx_seq_one_letter_code
_entity_poly.pdbx_strand_id
1 'polypeptide(L)'
;MAWKIPAPDAVHWPAAPSWSGWWRSLMLSCSAVVMTGCGIYFWLHDSRALVYAFAGVVVLILLFAGIAGWWMYRYGVLLEHADGTTQYNAMLEAQWQRWAQEGMVVSGVSTLFPEQVRTPQDSGEPVSTLAPLRLPECPGSTYLFTELLAPLRVALQIFIRNQSLTVCLPESASEDDWQCFRSVWAALSLPLSAIQLSEMKPEPF
;
A
#
# COMPACT_ATOMS: atom_id res chain seq x y z
N MET A 1 -11.05 -13.70 19.44
CA MET A 1 -11.97 -12.75 18.76
C MET A 1 -11.32 -12.31 17.46
N ALA A 2 -11.92 -12.60 16.30
CA ALA A 2 -11.38 -12.15 15.01
C ALA A 2 -11.85 -10.72 14.74
N TRP A 3 -10.91 -9.78 14.71
CA TRP A 3 -11.21 -8.38 14.42
C TRP A 3 -11.47 -8.25 12.92
N LYS A 4 -12.72 -7.94 12.53
CA LYS A 4 -13.08 -7.69 11.13
C LYS A 4 -12.77 -6.24 10.77
N ILE A 5 -11.52 -5.95 10.44
CA ILE A 5 -11.15 -4.67 9.84
C ILE A 5 -11.68 -4.69 8.39
N PRO A 6 -12.57 -3.77 7.99
CA PRO A 6 -13.05 -3.71 6.62
C PRO A 6 -11.88 -3.41 5.68
N ALA A 7 -11.78 -4.18 4.59
CA ALA A 7 -10.75 -3.97 3.58
C ALA A 7 -10.98 -2.63 2.85
N PRO A 8 -9.91 -1.93 2.44
CA PRO A 8 -10.02 -0.72 1.64
C PRO A 8 -10.69 -1.01 0.30
N ASP A 9 -11.46 -0.04 -0.19
CA ASP A 9 -12.17 -0.19 -1.47
C ASP A 9 -11.18 -0.22 -2.63
N ALA A 10 -11.46 -1.05 -3.65
CA ALA A 10 -10.60 -1.21 -4.80
C ALA A 10 -10.61 0.03 -5.71
N VAL A 11 -9.48 0.72 -5.79
CA VAL A 11 -9.30 1.91 -6.64
C VAL A 11 -9.00 1.49 -8.07
N HIS A 12 -9.85 1.87 -9.01
CA HIS A 12 -9.68 1.59 -10.43
C HIS A 12 -9.22 2.85 -11.17
N TRP A 13 -7.95 2.90 -11.54
CA TRP A 13 -7.40 4.01 -12.30
C TRP A 13 -7.70 3.88 -13.79
N PRO A 14 -8.33 4.88 -14.43
CA PRO A 14 -8.55 4.84 -15.86
C PRO A 14 -7.23 4.92 -16.63
N ALA A 15 -7.05 4.08 -17.64
CA ALA A 15 -5.88 4.14 -18.52
C ALA A 15 -5.88 5.45 -19.33
N ALA A 16 -4.68 6.03 -19.51
CA ALA A 16 -4.54 7.28 -20.25
C ALA A 16 -5.06 7.15 -21.70
N PRO A 17 -5.84 8.11 -22.21
CA PRO A 17 -6.38 8.05 -23.56
C PRO A 17 -5.26 8.12 -24.61
N SER A 18 -5.25 7.19 -25.55
CA SER A 18 -4.29 7.14 -26.65
C SER A 18 -4.74 7.97 -27.85
N TRP A 19 -4.27 9.21 -27.91
CA TRP A 19 -4.65 10.18 -28.96
C TRP A 19 -4.07 9.89 -30.35
N SER A 20 -3.00 9.08 -30.43
CA SER A 20 -2.26 8.84 -31.67
C SER A 20 -3.10 8.10 -32.72
N GLY A 21 -3.85 7.07 -32.33
CA GLY A 21 -4.74 6.32 -33.22
C GLY A 21 -5.94 7.16 -33.67
N TRP A 22 -6.47 7.95 -32.75
CA TRP A 22 -7.61 8.84 -33.02
C TRP A 22 -7.29 9.89 -34.09
N TRP A 23 -6.14 10.57 -33.97
CA TRP A 23 -5.71 11.57 -34.96
C TRP A 23 -5.44 10.93 -36.33
N ARG A 24 -4.86 9.73 -36.36
CA ARG A 24 -4.63 9.01 -37.62
C ARG A 24 -5.95 8.66 -38.33
N SER A 25 -6.97 8.25 -37.58
CA SER A 25 -8.30 7.95 -38.12
C SER A 25 -8.99 9.19 -38.69
N LEU A 26 -8.90 10.33 -38.00
CA LEU A 26 -9.45 11.60 -38.48
C LEU A 26 -8.74 12.07 -39.76
N MET A 27 -7.41 12.01 -39.83
CA MET A 27 -6.67 12.39 -41.04
C MET A 27 -7.00 11.49 -42.23
N LEU A 28 -7.11 10.18 -42.01
CA LEU A 28 -7.42 9.20 -43.07
C LEU A 28 -8.86 9.37 -43.59
N SER A 29 -9.80 9.68 -42.72
CA SER A 29 -11.19 9.94 -43.13
C SER A 29 -11.34 11.27 -43.87
N CYS A 30 -10.68 12.34 -43.40
CA CYS A 30 -10.63 13.61 -44.13
C CYS A 30 -10.00 13.46 -45.52
N SER A 31 -8.88 12.74 -45.64
CA SER A 31 -8.22 12.53 -46.93
C SER A 31 -9.09 11.72 -47.89
N ALA A 32 -9.82 10.71 -47.39
CA ALA A 32 -10.77 9.96 -48.20
C ALA A 32 -11.89 10.86 -48.76
N VAL A 33 -12.51 11.72 -47.94
CA VAL A 33 -13.56 12.65 -48.38
C VAL A 33 -13.05 13.62 -49.44
N VAL A 34 -11.85 14.17 -49.25
CA VAL A 34 -11.22 15.09 -50.23
C VAL A 34 -10.91 14.37 -51.53
N MET A 35 -10.33 13.17 -51.47
CA MET A 35 -10.02 12.37 -52.67
C MET A 35 -11.28 12.01 -53.46
N THR A 36 -12.36 11.63 -52.78
CA THR A 36 -13.65 11.35 -53.42
C THR A 36 -14.24 12.62 -54.05
N GLY A 37 -14.21 13.75 -53.35
CA GLY A 37 -14.67 15.04 -53.86
C GLY A 37 -13.92 15.50 -55.12
N CYS A 38 -12.59 15.42 -55.09
CA CYS A 38 -11.74 15.74 -56.23
C CYS A 38 -11.94 14.78 -57.41
N GLY A 39 -12.12 13.48 -57.15
CA GLY A 39 -12.41 12.49 -58.18
C GLY A 39 -13.73 12.73 -58.90
N ILE A 40 -14.79 13.03 -58.13
CA ILE A 40 -16.12 13.38 -58.66
C ILE A 40 -16.04 14.69 -59.47
N TYR A 41 -15.34 15.70 -58.96
CA TYR A 41 -15.11 16.96 -59.66
C TYR A 41 -14.41 16.73 -61.00
N PHE A 42 -13.32 15.96 -61.03
CA PHE A 42 -12.57 15.70 -62.25
C PHE A 42 -13.41 14.99 -63.32
N TRP A 43 -14.29 14.08 -62.89
CA TRP A 43 -15.09 13.27 -63.82
C TRP A 43 -16.34 14.00 -64.33
N LEU A 44 -17.06 14.73 -63.47
CA LEU A 44 -18.29 15.43 -63.83
C LEU A 44 -18.10 16.92 -64.17
N HIS A 45 -16.92 17.50 -63.91
CA HIS A 45 -16.62 18.94 -64.01
C HIS A 45 -17.60 19.84 -63.22
N ASP A 46 -18.28 19.29 -62.20
CA ASP A 46 -19.22 20.03 -61.37
C ASP A 46 -18.53 20.61 -60.12
N SER A 47 -18.44 21.95 -60.07
CA SER A 47 -17.86 22.69 -58.95
C SER A 47 -18.58 22.47 -57.61
N ARG A 48 -19.86 22.07 -57.64
CA ARG A 48 -20.64 21.78 -56.42
C ARG A 48 -20.08 20.60 -55.63
N ALA A 49 -19.43 19.66 -56.31
CA ALA A 49 -18.79 18.50 -55.67
C ALA A 49 -17.72 18.92 -54.65
N LEU A 50 -16.95 19.98 -54.94
CA LEU A 50 -15.94 20.52 -54.02
C LEU A 50 -16.58 21.17 -52.79
N VAL A 51 -17.72 21.85 -52.96
CA VAL A 51 -18.48 22.46 -51.85
C VAL A 51 -19.01 21.39 -50.91
N TYR A 52 -19.58 20.31 -51.44
CA TYR A 52 -20.05 19.19 -50.62
C TYR A 52 -18.92 18.45 -49.92
N ALA A 53 -17.76 18.28 -50.56
CA ALA A 53 -16.59 17.67 -49.94
C ALA A 53 -16.05 18.53 -48.77
N PHE A 54 -15.98 19.85 -48.94
CA PHE A 54 -15.60 20.77 -47.88
C PHE A 54 -16.58 20.73 -46.70
N ALA A 55 -17.89 20.79 -46.99
CA ALA A 55 -18.92 20.66 -45.97
C ALA A 55 -18.81 19.31 -45.23
N GLY A 56 -18.54 18.22 -45.95
CA GLY A 56 -18.31 16.89 -45.39
C GLY A 56 -17.13 16.86 -44.42
N VAL A 57 -15.99 17.47 -44.77
CA VAL A 57 -14.82 17.56 -43.89
C VAL A 57 -15.14 18.36 -42.62
N VAL A 58 -15.85 19.50 -42.74
CA VAL A 58 -16.24 20.31 -41.57
C VAL A 58 -17.14 19.52 -40.63
N VAL A 59 -18.16 18.84 -41.16
CA VAL A 59 -19.06 17.99 -40.37
C VAL A 59 -18.29 16.87 -39.67
N LEU A 60 -17.33 16.25 -40.38
CA LEU A 60 -16.51 15.18 -39.83
C LEU A 60 -15.62 15.67 -38.69
N ILE A 61 -14.99 16.83 -38.83
CA ILE A 61 -14.20 17.47 -37.77
C ILE A 61 -15.06 17.75 -36.54
N LEU A 62 -16.27 18.31 -36.71
CA LEU A 62 -17.18 18.60 -35.60
C LEU A 62 -17.62 17.33 -34.86
N LEU A 63 -17.92 16.26 -35.61
CA LEU A 63 -18.31 14.98 -35.04
C LEU A 63 -17.16 14.38 -34.21
N PHE A 64 -15.94 14.39 -34.75
CA PHE A 64 -14.77 13.92 -34.01
C PHE A 64 -14.52 14.80 -32.77
N ALA A 65 -14.56 16.12 -32.88
CA ALA A 65 -14.41 17.03 -31.74
C ALA A 65 -15.42 16.75 -30.62
N GLY A 66 -16.69 16.48 -30.96
CA GLY A 66 -17.72 16.11 -30.00
C GLY A 66 -17.41 14.79 -29.27
N ILE A 67 -16.97 13.76 -30.02
CA ILE A 67 -16.58 12.47 -29.45
C ILE A 67 -15.37 12.62 -28.53
N ALA A 68 -14.35 13.37 -28.97
CA ALA A 68 -13.15 13.64 -28.19
C ALA A 68 -13.48 14.39 -26.89
N GLY A 69 -14.33 15.41 -26.97
CA GLY A 69 -14.80 16.17 -25.82
C GLY A 69 -15.55 15.28 -24.82
N TRP A 70 -16.46 14.43 -25.30
CA TRP A 70 -17.16 13.47 -24.45
C TRP A 70 -16.21 12.47 -23.78
N TRP A 71 -15.22 11.97 -24.52
CA TRP A 71 -14.25 11.03 -24.01
C TRP A 71 -13.35 11.64 -22.93
N MET A 72 -12.89 12.89 -23.14
CA MET A 72 -12.18 13.66 -22.12
C MET A 72 -13.03 13.91 -20.88
N TYR A 73 -14.29 14.31 -21.05
CA TYR A 73 -15.20 14.53 -19.92
C TYR A 73 -15.37 13.25 -19.10
N ARG A 74 -15.65 12.11 -19.74
CA ARG A 74 -15.78 10.82 -19.07
C ARG A 74 -14.50 10.40 -18.35
N TYR A 75 -13.34 10.61 -18.98
CA TYR A 75 -12.05 10.34 -18.38
C TYR A 75 -11.82 11.19 -17.11
N GLY A 76 -12.14 12.48 -17.17
CA GLY A 76 -12.04 13.39 -16.03
C GLY A 76 -12.90 12.94 -14.85
N VAL A 77 -14.17 12.61 -15.08
CA VAL A 77 -15.08 12.12 -14.02
C VAL A 77 -14.58 10.81 -13.39
N LEU A 78 -14.05 9.89 -14.20
CA LEU A 78 -13.49 8.64 -13.67
C LEU A 78 -12.22 8.88 -12.84
N LEU A 79 -11.40 9.87 -13.24
CA LEU A 79 -10.21 10.26 -12.49
C LEU A 79 -10.60 10.86 -11.13
N GLU A 80 -11.57 11.78 -11.11
CA GLU A 80 -12.09 12.39 -9.87
C GLU A 80 -12.68 11.33 -8.92
N HIS A 81 -13.38 10.33 -9.45
CA HIS A 81 -13.88 9.22 -8.64
C HIS A 81 -12.76 8.36 -8.05
N ALA A 82 -11.72 8.04 -8.85
CA ALA A 82 -10.57 7.30 -8.35
C ALA A 82 -9.86 8.09 -7.24
N ASP A 83 -9.58 9.37 -7.45
CA ASP A 83 -9.00 10.26 -6.44
C ASP A 83 -9.86 10.32 -5.17
N GLY A 84 -11.18 10.48 -5.31
CA GLY A 84 -12.10 10.50 -4.18
C GLY A 84 -12.07 9.21 -3.35
N THR A 85 -12.04 8.05 -4.01
CA THR A 85 -11.92 6.76 -3.31
C THR A 85 -10.58 6.60 -2.58
N THR A 86 -9.48 7.11 -3.15
CA THR A 86 -8.17 7.05 -2.48
C THR A 86 -8.12 7.91 -1.22
N GLN A 87 -8.69 9.11 -1.27
CA GLN A 87 -8.76 10.01 -0.12
C GLN A 87 -9.66 9.45 0.98
N TYR A 88 -10.78 8.84 0.59
CA TYR A 88 -11.67 8.18 1.53
C TYR A 88 -10.99 7.00 2.22
N ASN A 89 -10.30 6.14 1.48
CA ASN A 89 -9.53 5.02 2.04
C ASN A 89 -8.45 5.52 3.03
N ALA A 90 -7.71 6.58 2.68
CA ALA A 90 -6.70 7.16 3.55
C ALA A 90 -7.31 7.76 4.84
N MET A 91 -8.47 8.41 4.73
CA MET A 91 -9.20 8.92 5.89
C MET A 91 -9.66 7.78 6.80
N LEU A 92 -10.19 6.70 6.23
CA LEU A 92 -10.63 5.52 6.96
C LEU A 92 -9.45 4.89 7.71
N GLU A 93 -8.31 4.71 7.05
CA GLU A 93 -7.10 4.17 7.65
C GLU A 93 -6.61 5.04 8.83
N ALA A 94 -6.62 6.36 8.69
CA ALA A 94 -6.27 7.27 9.77
C ALA A 94 -7.22 7.16 10.98
N GLN A 95 -8.53 6.97 10.74
CA GLN A 95 -9.50 6.74 11.82
C GLN A 95 -9.25 5.41 12.54
N TRP A 96 -8.98 4.34 11.79
CA TRP A 96 -8.63 3.05 12.38
C TRP A 96 -7.33 3.11 13.19
N GLN A 97 -6.32 3.82 12.70
CA GLN A 97 -5.08 4.03 13.44
C GLN A 97 -5.31 4.77 14.76
N ARG A 98 -6.11 5.83 14.75
CA ARG A 98 -6.46 6.56 16.00
C ARG A 98 -7.20 5.66 16.97
N TRP A 99 -8.20 4.93 16.50
CA TRP A 99 -8.94 4.00 17.35
C TRP A 99 -8.03 2.90 17.93
N ALA A 100 -7.10 2.35 17.13
CA ALA A 100 -6.13 1.37 17.61
C ALA A 100 -5.19 1.96 18.68
N GLN A 101 -4.78 3.22 18.53
CA GLN A 101 -3.98 3.94 19.51
C GLN A 101 -4.75 4.21 20.82
N GLU A 102 -6.04 4.54 20.74
CA GLU A 102 -6.90 4.71 21.92
C GLU A 102 -7.13 3.39 22.66
N GLY A 103 -7.18 2.27 21.93
CA GLY A 103 -7.35 0.92 22.50
C GLY A 103 -6.08 0.31 23.10
N MET A 104 -4.89 0.80 22.73
CA MET A 104 -3.60 0.31 23.23
C MET A 104 -2.83 1.43 23.94
N VAL A 105 -2.91 1.47 25.28
CA VAL A 105 -2.02 2.30 26.09
C VAL A 105 -0.64 1.65 26.11
N VAL A 106 0.23 2.06 25.19
CA VAL A 106 1.61 1.56 25.12
C VAL A 106 2.43 2.24 26.23
N SER A 107 2.71 1.50 27.31
CA SER A 107 3.52 2.00 28.43
C SER A 107 5.02 2.13 28.12
N GLY A 108 5.48 1.52 27.02
CA GLY A 108 6.85 1.63 26.52
C GLY A 108 7.10 0.76 25.28
N VAL A 109 7.98 1.21 24.39
CA VAL A 109 8.42 0.46 23.20
C VAL A 109 9.91 0.22 23.30
N SER A 110 10.33 -1.04 23.19
CA SER A 110 11.74 -1.41 23.03
C SER A 110 11.89 -2.16 21.72
N THR A 111 12.68 -1.60 20.79
CA THR A 111 12.97 -2.23 19.50
C THR A 111 14.42 -2.68 19.48
N LEU A 112 14.63 -3.98 19.27
CA LEU A 112 15.95 -4.55 19.08
C LEU A 112 16.29 -4.50 17.59
N PHE A 113 17.18 -3.59 17.21
CA PHE A 113 17.79 -3.60 15.88
C PHE A 113 19.12 -4.35 15.96
N PRO A 114 19.40 -5.31 15.06
CA PRO A 114 20.72 -5.91 14.97
C PRO A 114 21.77 -4.82 14.72
N GLU A 115 22.91 -4.85 15.40
CA GLU A 115 23.99 -3.88 15.19
C GLU A 115 24.52 -3.88 13.74
N GLN A 116 24.27 -4.95 12.97
CA GLN A 116 24.63 -5.01 11.55
C GLN A 116 23.64 -4.32 10.60
N VAL A 117 22.51 -3.79 11.09
CA VAL A 117 21.67 -2.89 10.30
C VAL A 117 22.41 -1.56 10.20
N ARG A 118 23.26 -1.43 9.17
CA ARG A 118 23.89 -0.16 8.83
C ARG A 118 22.79 0.90 8.72
N THR A 119 22.88 1.95 9.53
CA THR A 119 22.16 3.20 9.26
C THR A 119 22.40 3.58 7.81
N PRO A 120 21.37 4.01 7.05
CA PRO A 120 21.55 4.38 5.65
C PRO A 120 22.63 5.45 5.57
N GLN A 121 23.81 5.03 5.14
CA GLN A 121 24.94 5.92 4.87
C GLN A 121 24.59 6.60 3.54
N ASP A 122 24.76 7.92 3.46
CA ASP A 122 24.52 8.76 2.27
C ASP A 122 25.35 8.34 1.02
N SER A 123 26.15 7.27 1.11
CA SER A 123 26.88 6.71 -0.01
C SER A 123 26.04 5.64 -0.71
N GLY A 124 25.67 5.91 -1.97
CA GLY A 124 24.92 5.03 -2.88
C GLY A 124 25.64 3.73 -3.25
N GLU A 125 26.04 2.94 -2.26
CA GLU A 125 26.38 1.54 -2.45
C GLU A 125 25.09 0.74 -2.70
N PRO A 126 25.02 -0.06 -3.77
CA PRO A 126 23.89 -0.93 -4.01
C PRO A 126 23.78 -1.98 -2.89
N VAL A 127 22.67 -1.94 -2.15
CA VAL A 127 22.30 -2.87 -1.06
C VAL A 127 22.21 -4.34 -1.54
N SER A 128 22.16 -4.55 -2.85
CA SER A 128 22.18 -5.86 -3.51
C SER A 128 23.62 -6.30 -3.82
N THR A 129 24.29 -6.91 -2.85
CA THR A 129 25.47 -7.74 -3.13
C THR A 129 25.03 -9.19 -3.35
N LEU A 130 25.71 -9.92 -4.26
CA LEU A 130 25.50 -11.36 -4.52
C LEU A 130 25.81 -12.26 -3.30
N ALA A 131 26.31 -11.68 -2.21
CA ALA A 131 26.54 -12.39 -0.96
C ALA A 131 25.20 -12.47 -0.20
N PRO A 132 24.71 -13.68 0.15
CA PRO A 132 23.53 -13.78 1.00
C PRO A 132 23.82 -13.07 2.32
N LEU A 133 22.89 -12.23 2.78
CA LEU A 133 22.95 -11.59 4.09
C LEU A 133 23.08 -12.68 5.15
N ARG A 134 24.29 -12.96 5.61
CA ARG A 134 24.53 -13.90 6.70
C ARG A 134 24.24 -13.17 7.99
N LEU A 135 23.02 -13.35 8.49
CA LEU A 135 22.70 -12.99 9.86
C LEU A 135 23.68 -13.76 10.78
N PRO A 136 24.24 -13.12 11.81
CA PRO A 136 25.03 -13.83 12.81
C PRO A 136 24.19 -14.97 13.40
N GLU A 137 24.87 -16.01 13.88
CA GLU A 137 24.20 -17.08 14.64
C GLU A 137 23.39 -16.45 15.77
N CYS A 138 22.09 -16.76 15.83
CA CYS A 138 21.20 -16.15 16.80
C CYS A 138 21.74 -16.45 18.20
N PRO A 139 22.01 -15.43 19.04
CA PRO A 139 22.69 -15.60 20.34
C PRO A 139 21.83 -16.34 21.40
N GLY A 140 20.72 -16.96 21.00
CA GLY A 140 19.81 -17.72 21.85
C GLY A 140 18.68 -16.87 22.44
N SER A 141 17.63 -17.55 22.92
CA SER A 141 16.44 -16.90 23.50
C SER A 141 16.76 -16.15 24.80
N THR A 142 17.76 -16.59 25.57
CA THR A 142 18.22 -15.92 26.80
C THR A 142 18.70 -14.51 26.54
N TYR A 143 19.54 -14.32 25.52
CA TYR A 143 20.08 -13.00 25.16
C TYR A 143 18.96 -12.06 24.72
N LEU A 144 18.05 -12.55 23.87
CA LEU A 144 16.91 -11.78 23.37
C LEU A 144 15.99 -11.31 24.50
N PHE A 145 15.63 -12.19 25.43
CA PHE A 145 14.81 -11.81 26.58
C PHE A 145 15.53 -10.81 27.49
N THR A 146 16.84 -10.95 27.66
CA THR A 146 17.63 -10.04 28.51
C THR A 146 17.68 -8.64 27.91
N GLU A 147 18.00 -8.52 26.63
CA GLU A 147 18.02 -7.24 25.91
C GLU A 147 16.64 -6.59 25.84
N LEU A 148 15.55 -7.37 25.75
CA LEU A 148 14.19 -6.84 25.73
C LEU A 148 13.72 -6.36 27.11
N LEU A 149 13.99 -7.12 28.17
CA LEU A 149 13.49 -6.85 29.52
C LEU A 149 14.39 -5.89 30.32
N ALA A 150 15.71 -5.89 30.09
CA ALA A 150 16.65 -5.02 30.80
C ALA A 150 16.28 -3.53 30.74
N PRO A 151 15.97 -2.91 29.58
CA PRO A 151 15.59 -1.50 29.52
C PRO A 151 14.22 -1.22 30.17
N LEU A 152 13.33 -2.22 30.19
CA LEU A 152 11.98 -2.10 30.77
C LEU A 152 11.94 -2.39 32.28
N ARG A 153 13.04 -2.84 32.88
CA ARG A 153 13.12 -3.30 34.27
C ARG A 153 12.47 -2.32 35.26
N VAL A 154 12.80 -1.03 35.18
CA VAL A 154 12.30 -0.03 36.14
C VAL A 154 10.80 0.20 35.97
N ALA A 155 10.32 0.29 34.73
CA ALA A 155 8.90 0.45 34.43
C ALA A 155 8.09 -0.78 34.88
N LEU A 156 8.60 -1.98 34.61
CA LEU A 156 8.00 -3.25 35.04
C LEU A 156 7.94 -3.33 36.57
N GLN A 157 9.01 -2.96 37.29
CA GLN A 157 9.01 -2.94 38.76
C GLN A 157 7.93 -2.03 39.35
N ILE A 158 7.71 -0.86 38.74
CA ILE A 158 6.65 0.07 39.17
C ILE A 158 5.27 -0.52 38.88
N PHE A 159 5.09 -1.10 37.70
CA PHE A 159 3.81 -1.68 37.27
C PHE A 159 3.39 -2.88 38.11
N ILE A 160 4.34 -3.79 38.37
CA ILE A 160 4.14 -5.04 39.11
C ILE A 160 3.80 -4.83 40.58
N ARG A 161 4.20 -3.69 41.18
CA ARG A 161 3.85 -3.38 42.56
C ARG A 161 2.35 -3.29 42.81
N ASN A 162 1.59 -2.92 41.78
CA ASN A 162 0.16 -2.64 41.91
C ASN A 162 -0.72 -3.61 41.10
N GLN A 163 -0.16 -4.38 40.16
CA GLN A 163 -0.90 -5.22 39.22
C GLN A 163 -0.13 -6.50 38.85
N SER A 164 -0.84 -7.60 38.62
CA SER A 164 -0.27 -8.82 38.03
C SER A 164 -0.14 -8.67 36.51
N LEU A 165 0.96 -9.16 35.96
CA LEU A 165 1.29 -9.05 34.53
C LEU A 165 1.04 -10.39 33.84
N THR A 166 0.19 -10.38 32.82
CA THR A 166 -0.02 -11.55 31.96
C THR A 166 1.01 -11.51 30.84
N VAL A 167 1.84 -12.55 30.74
CA VAL A 167 2.83 -12.68 29.67
C VAL A 167 2.32 -13.72 28.67
N CYS A 168 2.42 -13.39 27.38
CA CYS A 168 2.11 -14.31 26.29
C CYS A 168 3.36 -14.44 25.39
N LEU A 169 3.91 -15.64 25.27
CA LEU A 169 4.94 -15.95 24.29
C LEU A 169 4.30 -16.42 22.96
N PRO A 170 5.01 -16.38 21.82
CA PRO A 170 4.51 -16.86 20.54
C PRO A 170 4.05 -18.32 20.60
N GLU A 171 3.08 -18.72 19.76
CA GLU A 171 2.55 -20.10 19.72
C GLU A 171 3.60 -21.18 19.44
N SER A 172 4.72 -20.82 18.80
CA SER A 172 5.85 -21.71 18.54
C SER A 172 6.84 -21.82 19.70
N ALA A 173 6.60 -21.13 20.83
CA ALA A 173 7.51 -21.13 21.97
C ALA A 173 7.48 -22.49 22.67
N SER A 174 8.67 -23.06 22.88
CA SER A 174 8.83 -24.30 23.62
C SER A 174 8.75 -24.07 25.14
N GLU A 175 8.57 -25.14 25.92
CA GLU A 175 8.71 -25.06 27.38
C GLU A 175 10.10 -24.56 27.82
N ASP A 176 11.13 -24.87 27.04
CA ASP A 176 12.49 -24.39 27.29
C ASP A 176 12.59 -22.86 27.14
N ASP A 177 11.85 -22.27 26.18
CA ASP A 177 11.77 -20.81 26.02
C ASP A 177 11.04 -20.14 27.19
N TRP A 178 10.03 -20.80 27.76
CA TRP A 178 9.35 -20.35 28.96
C TRP A 178 10.24 -20.40 30.19
N GLN A 179 11.02 -21.47 30.37
CA GLN A 179 12.01 -21.58 31.44
C GLN A 179 13.12 -20.52 31.29
N CYS A 180 13.57 -20.32 30.06
CA CYS A 180 14.52 -19.29 29.68
C CYS A 180 13.99 -17.89 30.07
N PHE A 181 12.74 -17.56 29.70
CA PHE A 181 12.08 -16.31 30.08
C PHE A 181 12.01 -16.14 31.62
N ARG A 182 11.58 -17.17 32.36
CA ARG A 182 11.50 -17.12 33.83
C ARG A 182 12.86 -16.89 34.48
N SER A 183 13.91 -17.51 33.94
CA SER A 183 15.26 -17.35 34.48
C SER A 183 15.79 -15.92 34.29
N VAL A 184 15.57 -15.32 33.11
CA VAL A 184 15.92 -13.92 32.83
C VAL A 184 15.08 -12.96 33.67
N TRP A 185 13.79 -13.22 33.84
CA TRP A 185 12.91 -12.42 34.69
C TRP A 185 13.37 -12.38 36.15
N ALA A 186 13.72 -13.56 36.70
CA ALA A 186 14.27 -13.68 38.03
C ALA A 186 15.64 -12.99 38.15
N ALA A 187 16.51 -13.12 37.14
CA ALA A 187 17.81 -12.46 37.09
C ALA A 187 17.70 -10.93 37.10
N LEU A 188 16.63 -10.38 36.51
CA LEU A 188 16.32 -8.95 36.53
C LEU A 188 15.65 -8.48 37.84
N SER A 189 15.62 -9.31 38.88
CA SER A 189 15.03 -9.03 40.20
C SER A 189 13.53 -8.69 40.16
N LEU A 190 12.80 -9.27 39.20
CA LEU A 190 11.35 -9.14 39.10
C LEU A 190 10.68 -10.33 39.81
N PRO A 191 9.62 -10.11 40.60
CA PRO A 191 8.99 -11.19 41.35
C PRO A 191 8.24 -12.14 40.40
N LEU A 192 8.49 -13.44 40.54
CA LEU A 192 7.83 -14.48 39.75
C LEU A 192 6.33 -14.60 40.09
N SER A 193 5.94 -14.23 41.31
CA SER A 193 4.54 -14.19 41.76
C SER A 193 3.69 -13.16 41.03
N ALA A 194 4.31 -12.21 40.33
CA ALA A 194 3.61 -11.21 39.56
C ALA A 194 3.25 -11.66 38.14
N ILE A 195 3.82 -12.75 37.65
CA ILE A 195 3.51 -13.28 36.32
C ILE A 195 2.35 -14.26 36.44
N GLN A 196 1.27 -13.98 35.73
CA GLN A 196 0.27 -14.99 35.41
C GLN A 196 0.64 -15.58 34.05
N LEU A 197 1.06 -16.84 34.03
CA LEU A 197 1.20 -17.57 32.76
C LEU A 197 -0.21 -17.84 32.23
N SER A 198 -0.56 -17.19 31.14
CA SER A 198 -1.69 -17.63 30.34
C SER A 198 -1.20 -18.78 29.46
N GLU A 199 -1.35 -20.02 29.92
CA GLU A 199 -1.35 -21.17 29.01
C GLU A 199 -2.53 -21.00 28.05
N MET A 200 -2.27 -20.45 26.87
CA MET A 200 -3.24 -20.49 25.79
C MET A 200 -3.22 -21.91 25.22
N LYS A 201 -3.86 -22.83 25.94
CA LYS A 201 -4.14 -24.18 25.44
C LYS A 201 -5.13 -24.01 24.28
N PRO A 202 -4.79 -24.41 23.04
CA PRO A 202 -5.71 -24.29 21.93
C PRO A 202 -6.93 -25.18 22.22
N GLU A 203 -8.13 -24.60 22.12
CA GLU A 203 -9.33 -25.43 21.93
C GLU A 203 -9.16 -26.19 20.60
N PRO A 204 -9.33 -27.52 20.60
CA PRO A 204 -9.22 -28.30 19.38
C PRO A 204 -10.37 -27.92 18.44
N PHE A 205 -10.01 -27.54 17.21
CA PHE A 205 -10.93 -27.46 16.08
C PHE A 205 -11.52 -28.84 15.75
#